data_AF-A0A2H0VFZ3-F1
#
_entry.id   AF-A0A2H0VFZ3-F1
#
_cell.length_a   1.000
_cell.length_b   1.000
_cell.length_c   1.000
_cell.angle_alpha   90.00
_cell.angle_beta   90.00
_cell.angle_gamma   90.00
#
_symmetry.space_group_name_H-M   'P 1'
#
loop_
_entity.id
_entity.type
_entity.pdbx_description
1 polymer ?
#
loop_
_entity_poly.entity_id
_entity_poly.type
_entity_poly.pdbx_seq_one_letter_code
_entity_poly.pdbx_strand_id
1 'polypeptide(L)'
;MRIILTKKGEKRLLEAKRLEFKLKKPKVWDKKWRMVMFDIPESNRTGRDPIRKQLYKFGFLRIQRSVFIIPYSCQDLIDSLRDYFRLADGELYIFETKVIEGEKTLLEYFKVKSK
;
A
#
# COMPACT_ATOMS: atom_id res chain seq x y z
N MET A 1 -17.77 16.16 31.72
CA MET A 1 -17.93 14.79 31.18
C MET A 1 -16.60 14.33 30.62
N ARG A 2 -15.99 13.26 31.16
CA ARG A 2 -14.68 12.73 30.72
C ARG A 2 -14.92 11.48 29.86
N ILE A 3 -14.43 11.50 28.63
CA ILE A 3 -14.47 10.34 27.74
C ILE A 3 -13.07 9.71 27.79
N ILE A 4 -12.98 8.42 28.14
CA ILE A 4 -11.73 7.67 28.24
C ILE A 4 -11.84 6.45 27.33
N LEU A 5 -10.77 6.13 26.61
CA LEU A 5 -10.74 4.96 25.74
C LEU A 5 -10.75 3.68 26.57
N THR A 6 -11.46 2.67 26.08
CA THR A 6 -11.33 1.31 26.62
C THR A 6 -9.96 0.74 26.22
N LYS A 7 -9.45 -0.26 26.96
CA LYS A 7 -8.21 -0.98 26.58
C LYS A 7 -8.22 -1.46 25.12
N LYS A 8 -9.39 -1.89 24.62
CA LYS A 8 -9.59 -2.28 23.21
C LYS A 8 -9.48 -1.08 22.26
N GLY A 9 -10.00 0.08 22.67
CA GLY A 9 -9.88 1.35 21.95
C GLY A 9 -8.43 1.84 21.91
N GLU A 10 -7.70 1.77 23.03
CA GLU A 10 -6.28 2.10 23.11
C GLU A 10 -5.43 1.23 22.18
N LYS A 11 -5.66 -0.09 22.18
CA LYS A 11 -4.97 -1.01 21.26
C LYS A 11 -5.23 -0.66 19.79
N ARG A 12 -6.49 -0.40 19.42
CA ARG A 12 -6.86 0.02 18.06
C ARG A 12 -6.25 1.36 17.68
N LEU A 13 -6.18 2.31 18.62
CA LEU A 13 -5.55 3.60 18.39
C LEU A 13 -4.05 3.43 18.16
N LEU A 14 -3.39 2.56 18.92
CA LEU A 14 -1.98 2.26 18.75
C LEU A 14 -1.70 1.58 17.40
N GLU A 15 -2.52 0.60 17.02
CA GLU A 15 -2.47 -0.05 15.69
C GLU A 15 -2.71 0.95 14.55
N ALA A 16 -3.67 1.86 14.71
CA ALA A 16 -3.94 2.92 13.74
C ALA A 16 -2.74 3.87 13.59
N LYS A 17 -2.13 4.30 14.70
CA LYS A 17 -0.94 5.15 14.72
C LYS A 17 0.28 4.49 14.07
N ARG A 18 0.47 3.18 14.26
CA ARG A 18 1.55 2.42 13.60
C ARG A 18 1.43 2.42 12.07
N LEU A 19 0.21 2.58 11.56
CA LEU A 19 -0.10 2.66 10.13
C LEU A 19 -0.42 4.10 9.68
N GLU A 20 -0.14 5.13 10.49
CA GLU A 20 -0.23 6.53 10.09
C GLU A 20 0.97 6.93 9.21
N PHE A 21 1.25 6.14 8.18
CA PHE A 21 2.16 6.57 7.14
C PHE A 21 1.40 7.46 6.16
N LYS A 22 1.81 8.72 5.98
CA LYS A 22 1.28 9.53 4.87
C LYS A 22 2.11 9.26 3.64
N LEU A 23 1.52 8.58 2.66
CA LEU A 23 2.13 8.45 1.34
C LEU A 23 2.37 9.86 0.77
N LYS A 24 3.65 10.22 0.61
CA LYS A 24 4.05 11.49 0.02
C LYS A 24 3.71 11.45 -1.47
N LYS A 25 2.66 12.16 -1.86
CA LYS A 25 2.33 12.38 -3.27
C LYS A 25 3.13 13.60 -3.76
N PRO A 26 4.22 13.42 -4.51
CA PRO A 26 4.98 14.55 -5.02
C PRO A 26 4.12 15.37 -5.99
N LYS A 27 4.39 16.68 -6.07
CA LYS A 27 3.73 17.57 -7.04
C LYS A 27 4.06 17.20 -8.49
N VAL A 28 5.24 16.63 -8.70
CA VAL A 28 5.76 16.21 -10.00
C VAL A 28 6.01 14.71 -9.93
N TRP A 29 5.45 13.97 -10.88
CA TRP A 29 5.70 12.54 -11.01
C TRP A 29 7.12 12.30 -11.52
N ASP A 30 7.82 11.32 -10.95
CA ASP A 30 9.19 10.97 -11.29
C ASP A 30 9.31 10.00 -12.48
N LYS A 31 8.20 9.75 -13.17
CA LYS A 31 8.09 8.87 -14.34
C LYS A 31 8.40 7.40 -14.03
N LYS A 32 8.14 6.98 -12.79
CA LYS A 32 8.29 5.58 -12.37
C LYS A 32 7.02 5.05 -11.70
N TRP A 33 6.69 3.82 -12.03
CA TRP A 33 5.62 3.03 -11.45
C TRP A 33 6.16 2.12 -10.36
N ARG A 34 5.42 2.01 -9.26
CA ARG A 34 5.75 1.12 -8.14
C ARG A 34 4.69 0.06 -8.09
N MET A 35 5.11 -1.16 -8.33
CA MET A 35 4.25 -2.33 -8.30
C MET A 35 4.52 -3.11 -7.03
N VAL A 36 3.47 -3.57 -6.38
CA VAL A 36 3.53 -4.42 -5.20
C VAL A 36 2.83 -5.72 -5.54
N MET A 37 3.49 -6.83 -5.25
CA MET A 37 2.88 -8.15 -5.35
C MET A 37 3.14 -8.96 -4.09
N PHE A 38 2.20 -9.82 -3.75
CA PHE A 38 2.35 -10.72 -2.61
C PHE A 38 2.01 -12.15 -2.98
N ASP A 39 2.79 -13.07 -2.45
CA ASP A 39 2.64 -14.51 -2.65
C ASP A 39 2.14 -15.19 -1.38
N ILE A 40 0.92 -14.84 -0.99
CA ILE A 40 0.24 -15.43 0.18
C ILE A 40 -0.86 -16.35 -0.36
N PRO A 41 -0.98 -17.62 0.06
CA PRO A 41 -2.03 -18.50 -0.46
C PRO A 41 -3.45 -17.94 -0.29
N GLU A 42 -4.34 -18.18 -1.25
CA GLU A 42 -5.74 -17.74 -1.16
C GLU A 42 -6.51 -18.38 0.00
N SER A 43 -6.12 -19.59 0.40
CA SER A 43 -6.62 -20.23 1.61
C SER A 43 -6.36 -19.40 2.86
N ASN A 44 -5.31 -18.58 2.88
CA ASN A 44 -4.98 -17.66 3.96
C ASN A 44 -5.59 -16.25 3.73
N ARG A 45 -6.92 -16.19 3.63
CA ARG A 45 -7.66 -14.92 3.47
C ARG A 45 -7.40 -13.94 4.62
N THR A 46 -7.18 -14.47 5.83
CA THR A 46 -6.91 -13.68 7.04
C THR A 46 -5.60 -12.92 6.98
N GLY A 47 -4.59 -13.42 6.26
CA GLY A 47 -3.36 -12.68 5.97
C GLY A 47 -3.50 -11.71 4.79
N ARG A 48 -4.18 -12.13 3.71
CA ARG A 48 -4.29 -11.34 2.47
C ARG A 48 -5.16 -10.10 2.59
N ASP A 49 -6.34 -10.23 3.18
CA ASP A 49 -7.36 -9.18 3.16
C ASP A 49 -6.93 -7.91 3.91
N PRO A 50 -6.25 -7.99 5.08
CA PRO A 50 -5.69 -6.82 5.74
C PRO A 50 -4.67 -6.05 4.90
N ILE A 51 -3.75 -6.75 4.22
CA ILE A 51 -2.73 -6.12 3.36
C ILE A 51 -3.40 -5.37 2.21
N ARG A 52 -4.35 -6.01 1.52
CA ARG A 52 -5.14 -5.39 0.44
C ARG A 52 -5.84 -4.13 0.92
N LYS A 53 -6.48 -4.19 2.09
CA LYS A 53 -7.16 -3.03 2.70
C LYS A 53 -6.19 -1.87 2.92
N GLN A 54 -4.97 -2.13 3.39
CA GLN A 54 -3.96 -1.07 3.55
C GLN A 54 -3.52 -0.51 2.19
N LEU A 55 -3.21 -1.35 1.21
CA LEU A 55 -2.82 -0.89 -0.13
C LEU A 55 -3.90 0.01 -0.77
N TYR A 56 -5.18 -0.38 -0.68
CA TYR A 56 -6.29 0.48 -1.13
C TYR A 56 -6.36 1.80 -0.36
N LYS A 57 -6.20 1.76 0.97
CA LYS A 57 -6.20 2.96 1.82
C LYS A 57 -5.10 3.95 1.42
N PHE A 58 -3.93 3.48 1.00
CA PHE A 58 -2.83 4.31 0.52
C PHE A 58 -2.93 4.71 -0.95
N GLY A 59 -3.99 4.29 -1.63
CA GLY A 59 -4.30 4.69 -3.01
C GLY A 59 -3.62 3.85 -4.07
N PHE A 60 -3.21 2.62 -3.76
CA PHE A 60 -2.80 1.68 -4.80
C PHE A 60 -4.01 1.22 -5.62
N LEU A 61 -3.81 1.08 -6.92
CA LEU A 61 -4.76 0.45 -7.83
C LEU A 61 -4.45 -1.04 -7.94
N ARG A 62 -5.47 -1.90 -7.84
CA ARG A 62 -5.32 -3.33 -8.07
C ARG A 62 -5.42 -3.62 -9.58
N ILE A 63 -4.37 -4.18 -10.17
CA ILE A 63 -4.34 -4.57 -11.59
C ILE A 63 -4.51 -6.08 -11.79
N GLN A 64 -4.15 -6.90 -10.80
CA GLN A 64 -4.40 -8.35 -10.78
C GLN A 64 -4.75 -8.80 -9.36
N ARG A 65 -5.07 -10.08 -9.15
CA ARG A 65 -5.50 -10.62 -7.84
C ARG A 65 -4.52 -10.32 -6.69
N SER A 66 -3.22 -10.41 -6.96
CA SER A 66 -2.15 -10.14 -5.98
C SER A 66 -1.24 -8.98 -6.39
N VAL A 67 -1.60 -8.21 -7.42
CA VAL A 67 -0.72 -7.18 -8.00
C VAL A 67 -1.37 -5.81 -7.94
N PHE A 68 -0.63 -4.86 -7.38
CA PHE A 68 -1.06 -3.50 -7.08
C PHE A 68 -0.05 -2.52 -7.66
N ILE A 69 -0.50 -1.33 -8.05
CA ILE A 69 0.36 -0.32 -8.67
C ILE A 69 0.06 1.08 -8.14
N ILE A 70 1.10 1.92 -8.10
CA ILE A 70 1.00 3.33 -7.75
C ILE A 70 2.13 4.14 -8.44
N PRO A 71 1.93 5.42 -8.80
CA PRO A 71 2.98 6.23 -9.41
C PRO A 71 3.90 6.93 -8.39
N TYR A 72 3.75 6.65 -7.09
CA TYR A 72 4.45 7.37 -6.02
C TYR A 72 5.43 6.47 -5.29
N SER A 73 6.56 7.03 -4.83
CA SER A 73 7.49 6.30 -3.97
C SER A 73 6.78 5.83 -2.70
N CYS A 74 6.92 4.55 -2.40
CA CYS A 74 6.20 3.88 -1.32
C CYS A 74 7.09 2.90 -0.54
N GLN A 75 8.42 2.98 -0.68
CA GLN A 75 9.36 2.04 -0.06
C GLN A 75 9.15 1.97 1.46
N ASP A 76 9.23 3.11 2.16
CA ASP A 76 9.02 3.19 3.61
C ASP A 76 7.64 2.64 4.05
N LEU A 77 6.62 2.84 3.22
CA LEU A 77 5.28 2.30 3.48
C LEU A 77 5.28 0.77 3.39
N ILE A 78 5.90 0.22 2.34
CA ILE A 78 5.98 -1.23 2.15
C ILE A 78 6.78 -1.88 3.27
N ASP A 79 7.89 -1.27 3.70
CA ASP A 79 8.69 -1.76 4.82
C ASP A 79 7.89 -1.73 6.12
N SER A 80 7.14 -0.65 6.37
CA SER A 80 6.22 -0.56 7.51
C SER A 80 5.11 -1.63 7.46
N LEU A 81 4.59 -1.97 6.28
CA LEU A 81 3.59 -3.04 6.13
C LEU A 81 4.20 -4.42 6.38
N ARG A 82 5.43 -4.68 5.92
CA ARG A 82 6.15 -5.93 6.20
C ARG A 82 6.30 -6.12 7.70
N ASP A 83 6.78 -5.11 8.40
CA ASP A 83 6.98 -5.15 9.86
C ASP A 83 5.66 -5.31 10.62
N TYR A 84 4.65 -4.54 10.23
CA TYR A 84 3.35 -4.56 10.91
C TYR A 84 2.65 -5.92 10.79
N PHE A 85 2.68 -6.52 9.60
CA PHE A 85 2.06 -7.82 9.35
C PHE A 85 2.98 -9.01 9.65
N ARG A 86 4.25 -8.76 10.00
CA ARG A 86 5.28 -9.79 10.24
C ARG A 86 5.41 -10.73 9.05
N LEU A 87 5.49 -10.15 7.86
CA LEU A 87 5.60 -10.91 6.62
C LEU A 87 6.98 -11.55 6.53
N ALA A 88 7.02 -12.82 6.13
CA ALA A 88 8.25 -13.52 5.83
C ALA A 88 8.86 -13.03 4.52
N ASP A 89 10.15 -13.33 4.33
CA ASP A 89 10.82 -13.09 3.06
C ASP A 89 10.07 -13.79 1.94
N GLY A 90 9.82 -13.05 0.86
CA GLY A 90 9.09 -13.54 -0.30
C GLY A 90 7.56 -13.48 -0.21
N GLU A 91 6.97 -13.04 0.90
CA GLU A 91 5.52 -12.83 0.96
C GLU A 91 5.08 -11.49 0.35
N LEU A 92 5.97 -10.49 0.26
CA LEU A 92 5.68 -9.17 -0.31
C LEU A 92 6.89 -8.62 -1.07
N TYR A 93 6.69 -8.36 -2.36
CA TYR A 93 7.66 -7.79 -3.27
C TYR A 93 7.24 -6.40 -3.73
N ILE A 94 8.23 -5.55 -3.99
CA ILE A 94 8.06 -4.24 -4.63
C ILE A 94 8.98 -4.17 -5.84
N PHE A 95 8.44 -3.65 -6.94
CA PHE A 95 9.17 -3.41 -8.18
C PHE A 95 9.02 -1.96 -8.59
N GLU A 96 10.09 -1.42 -9.17
CA GLU A 96 10.08 -0.12 -9.81
C GLU A 96 10.30 -0.30 -11.31
N THR A 97 9.41 0.28 -12.12
CA THR A 97 9.52 0.25 -13.58
C THR A 97 9.20 1.61 -14.19
N LYS A 98 9.81 1.91 -15.34
CA LYS A 98 9.48 3.09 -16.16
C LYS A 98 8.45 2.78 -17.24
N VAL A 99 8.24 1.50 -17.56
CA VAL A 99 7.39 1.06 -18.67
C VAL A 99 6.38 0.05 -18.13
N ILE A 100 5.12 0.26 -18.49
CA ILE A 100 4.04 -0.68 -18.22
C ILE A 100 3.00 -0.60 -19.34
N GLU A 101 2.37 -1.74 -19.64
CA GLU A 101 1.22 -1.78 -20.53
C GLU A 101 0.04 -0.98 -19.96
N GLY A 102 -0.70 -0.28 -20.84
CA GLY A 102 -1.85 0.52 -20.42
C GLY A 102 -1.49 1.80 -19.66
N GLU A 103 -0.24 2.29 -19.76
CA GLU A 103 0.25 3.47 -19.05
C GLU A 103 -0.69 4.68 -19.19
N LYS A 104 -1.20 4.97 -20.40
CA LYS A 104 -2.12 6.09 -20.63
C LYS A 104 -3.34 6.04 -19.70
N THR A 105 -3.99 4.87 -19.59
CA THR A 105 -5.14 4.66 -18.72
C THR A 105 -4.78 4.83 -17.24
N LEU A 106 -3.58 4.39 -16.84
CA LEU A 106 -3.10 4.55 -15.47
C LEU A 106 -2.82 6.02 -15.14
N LEU A 107 -2.19 6.76 -16.06
CA LEU A 107 -1.95 8.20 -15.89
C LEU A 107 -3.27 8.97 -15.71
N GLU A 108 -4.29 8.65 -16.52
CA GLU A 108 -5.63 9.21 -16.41
C GLU A 108 -6.28 8.87 -15.05
N TYR A 109 -6.20 7.60 -14.62
CA TYR A 109 -6.72 7.16 -13.33
C TYR A 109 -6.10 7.90 -12.14
N PHE A 110 -4.77 8.04 -12.13
CA PHE A 110 -4.04 8.69 -11.04
C PHE A 110 -4.00 10.21 -11.13
N LYS A 111 -4.45 10.80 -12.24
CA LYS A 111 -4.42 12.25 -12.50
C LYS A 111 -3.04 12.86 -12.27
N VAL A 112 -1.99 12.11 -12.63
CA VAL A 112 -0.60 12.55 -12.45
C VAL A 112 -0.20 13.50 -13.57
N LYS A 113 0.40 14.63 -13.19
CA LYS A 113 1.02 15.55 -14.14
C LYS A 113 2.46 15.11 -14.38
N SER A 114 2.75 14.67 -15.60
CA SER A 114 4.13 14.55 -16.10
C SER A 114 4.65 15.94 -16.44
N LYS A 115 5.91 16.22 -16.10
CA LYS A 115 6.64 17.35 -16.68
C LYS A 115 7.04 17.03 -18.12
#